data_AF-A0A2W4VKV6-F1
#
_entry.id   AF-A0A2W4VKV6-F1
#
_cell.length_a   1.000
_cell.length_b   1.000
_cell.length_c   1.000
_cell.angle_alpha   90.00
_cell.angle_beta   90.00
_cell.angle_gamma   90.00
#
_symmetry.space_group_name_H-M   'P 1'
#
loop_
_entity.id
_entity.type
_entity.pdbx_description
1 polymer ?
#
loop_
_entity_poly.entity_id
_entity_poly.type
_entity_poly.pdbx_seq_one_letter_code
_entity_poly.pdbx_strand_id
1 'polypeptide(L)'
;MRAHADPLHTVPLLARALWGDALEASPISGSDALTQRAVLSRPDQGRWMLHLPVQPDSEDTVDWAHALACHAAAHRRFGGPAQARTGLKPIQQVLLGVLEDARVEWLALQELPGLRAVWWPFHSGDAARRGNGFDDLLARLSASLLDPTQPEPHPWVARVRQHFFESDGHTLALRSHEAVRALASTLGNDIGQMRLPFNARTYQVHARYRDDNSHLWLPDDTLPASDLTLSLDADPPQDA
;
A
#
# COMPACT_ATOMS: atom_id res chain seq x y z
N MET A 1 25.82 -18.48 10.03
CA MET A 1 24.42 -18.13 10.35
C MET A 1 24.43 -16.78 11.02
N ARG A 2 24.02 -15.71 10.33
CA ARG A 2 23.68 -14.45 11.00
C ARG A 2 22.35 -14.72 11.71
N ALA A 3 22.25 -14.42 13.01
CA ALA A 3 20.95 -14.38 13.65
C ALA A 3 20.20 -13.19 13.03
N HIS A 4 19.13 -13.46 12.29
CA HIS A 4 18.29 -12.41 11.74
C HIS A 4 17.48 -11.80 12.90
N ALA A 5 17.42 -10.47 12.93
CA ALA A 5 16.73 -9.77 14.02
C ALA A 5 15.22 -9.91 13.85
N ASP A 6 14.53 -10.26 14.94
CA ASP A 6 13.08 -10.47 14.97
C ASP A 6 12.31 -9.22 14.50
N PRO A 7 11.47 -9.33 13.44
CA PRO A 7 10.64 -8.23 12.95
C PRO A 7 9.80 -7.53 14.02
N LEU A 8 9.31 -8.25 15.03
CA LEU A 8 8.51 -7.67 16.11
C LEU A 8 9.30 -6.66 16.95
N HIS A 9 10.62 -6.80 17.00
CA HIS A 9 11.52 -5.89 17.72
C HIS A 9 12.10 -4.82 16.80
N THR A 10 12.46 -5.15 15.56
CA THR A 10 13.12 -4.21 14.64
C THR A 10 12.18 -3.17 14.06
N VAL A 11 10.94 -3.54 13.75
CA VAL A 11 9.95 -2.65 13.13
C VAL A 11 9.67 -1.41 13.99
N PRO A 12 9.35 -1.51 15.30
CA PRO A 12 9.18 -0.35 16.18
C PRO A 12 10.42 0.55 16.26
N LEU A 13 11.61 -0.05 16.33
CA LEU A 13 12.86 0.70 16.47
C LEU A 13 13.19 1.48 15.20
N LEU A 14 13.03 0.86 14.03
CA LEU A 14 13.27 1.51 12.75
C LEU A 14 12.26 2.63 12.51
N ALA A 15 10.97 2.40 12.75
CA ALA A 15 9.95 3.45 12.63
C ALA A 15 10.26 4.66 13.52
N ARG A 16 10.73 4.42 14.76
CA ARG A 16 11.19 5.48 15.66
C ARG A 16 12.45 6.18 15.18
N ALA A 17 13.39 5.46 14.55
CA ALA A 17 14.63 6.04 14.06
C ALA A 17 14.44 7.01 12.88
N LEU A 18 13.39 6.84 12.07
CA LEU A 18 13.13 7.69 10.90
C LEU A 18 12.66 9.10 11.29
N TRP A 19 11.60 9.21 12.09
CA TRP A 19 10.97 10.50 12.45
C TRP A 19 10.67 10.68 13.95
N GLY A 20 11.20 9.82 14.82
CA GLY A 20 10.95 9.87 16.27
C GLY A 20 9.60 9.28 16.69
N ASP A 21 8.88 8.66 15.77
CA ASP A 21 7.50 8.26 15.95
C ASP A 21 7.35 6.87 16.60
N ALA A 22 6.40 6.74 17.54
CA ALA A 22 6.18 5.51 18.31
C ALA A 22 5.22 4.51 17.61
N LEU A 23 5.76 3.62 16.77
CA LEU A 23 5.00 2.49 16.21
C LEU A 23 5.11 1.27 17.12
N GLU A 24 3.99 0.62 17.42
CA GLU A 24 3.96 -0.68 18.11
C GLU A 24 3.82 -1.81 17.09
N ALA A 25 4.31 -3.00 17.42
CA ALA A 25 4.19 -4.19 16.58
C ALA A 25 3.64 -5.37 17.38
N SER A 26 2.75 -6.14 16.74
CA SER A 26 2.15 -7.35 17.31
C SER A 26 2.04 -8.44 16.24
N PRO A 27 2.09 -9.73 16.61
CA PRO A 27 1.87 -10.80 15.66
C PRO A 27 0.37 -10.91 15.31
N ILE A 28 0.08 -11.19 14.05
CA ILE A 28 -1.23 -11.67 13.62
C ILE A 28 -1.44 -13.07 14.20
N SER A 29 -2.59 -13.29 14.85
CA SER A 29 -2.99 -14.58 15.42
C SER A 29 -4.05 -15.24 14.54
N GLY A 30 -3.96 -16.56 14.31
CA GLY A 30 -4.96 -17.32 13.55
C GLY A 30 -4.34 -18.38 12.63
N SER A 31 -5.18 -19.25 12.05
CA SER A 31 -4.75 -20.29 11.09
C SER A 31 -4.15 -19.73 9.81
N ASP A 32 -4.55 -18.51 9.44
CA ASP A 32 -4.19 -17.88 8.16
C ASP A 32 -3.06 -16.85 8.31
N ALA A 33 -2.40 -16.82 9.48
CA ALA A 33 -1.37 -15.82 9.79
C ALA A 33 -0.16 -15.84 8.83
N LEU A 34 0.05 -16.93 8.08
CA LEU A 34 1.10 -17.05 7.06
C LEU A 34 0.73 -16.40 5.71
N THR A 35 -0.56 -16.33 5.40
CA THR A 35 -1.07 -15.81 4.11
C THR A 35 -1.62 -14.40 4.22
N GLN A 36 -1.89 -13.93 5.46
CA GLN A 36 -2.34 -12.57 5.70
C GLN A 36 -1.26 -11.53 5.44
N ARG A 37 -1.69 -10.36 4.99
CA ARG A 37 -0.86 -9.16 4.85
C ARG A 37 -0.69 -8.48 6.21
N ALA A 38 0.34 -7.64 6.33
CA ALA A 38 0.46 -6.77 7.49
C ALA A 38 -0.73 -5.80 7.56
N VAL A 39 -1.22 -5.54 8.77
CA VAL A 39 -2.34 -4.63 9.00
C VAL A 39 -1.85 -3.46 9.84
N LEU A 40 -1.91 -2.26 9.28
CA LEU A 40 -1.71 -1.05 10.05
C LEU A 40 -3.05 -0.65 10.68
N SER A 41 -3.05 -0.35 11.97
CA SER A 41 -4.25 0.01 12.71
C SER A 41 -4.01 1.16 13.66
N ARG A 42 -5.08 1.87 14.00
CA ARG A 42 -5.06 2.99 14.94
C ARG A 42 -6.12 2.76 16.03
N PRO A 43 -5.86 1.86 16.99
CA PRO A 43 -6.86 1.42 17.97
C PRO A 43 -7.37 2.54 18.88
N ASP A 44 -6.55 3.56 19.15
CA ASP A 44 -6.93 4.76 19.89
C ASP A 44 -6.36 6.04 19.25
N GLN A 45 -6.76 7.20 19.76
CA GLN A 45 -6.20 8.47 19.29
C GLN A 45 -4.74 8.59 19.75
N GLY A 46 -3.82 8.22 18.88
CA GLY A 46 -2.39 8.51 19.03
C GLY A 46 -1.46 7.30 19.01
N ARG A 47 -1.97 6.07 19.14
CA ARG A 47 -1.15 4.87 19.00
C ARG A 47 -1.40 4.21 17.66
N TRP A 48 -0.30 3.96 16.96
CA TRP A 48 -0.27 3.21 15.72
C TRP A 48 0.27 1.82 16.03
N MET A 49 -0.41 0.80 15.53
CA MET A 49 -0.07 -0.59 15.75
C MET A 49 -0.02 -1.32 14.42
N LEU A 50 1.12 -1.95 14.16
CA LEU A 50 1.38 -2.75 12.99
C LEU A 50 1.30 -4.24 13.35
N HIS A 51 0.28 -4.91 12.84
CA HIS A 51 0.11 -6.35 13.00
C HIS A 51 0.89 -7.07 11.90
N LEU A 52 1.86 -7.89 12.29
CA LEU A 52 2.77 -8.58 11.38
C LEU A 52 2.30 -10.03 11.15
N PRO A 53 2.18 -10.48 9.89
CA PRO A 53 1.98 -11.90 9.61
C PRO A 53 3.19 -12.71 10.05
N VAL A 54 2.97 -14.00 10.28
CA VAL A 54 4.06 -14.94 10.51
C VAL A 54 4.85 -15.06 9.20
N GLN A 55 6.16 -14.85 9.26
CA GLN A 55 7.06 -14.98 8.11
C GLN A 55 8.15 -16.01 8.42
N PRO A 56 8.61 -16.78 7.42
CA PRO A 56 9.75 -17.66 7.58
C PRO A 56 11.02 -16.82 7.82
N ASP A 57 11.95 -17.35 8.61
CA ASP A 57 13.23 -16.68 8.86
C ASP A 57 14.11 -16.71 7.60
N SER A 58 14.38 -15.53 7.02
CA SER A 58 15.21 -15.35 5.83
C SER A 58 15.71 -13.90 5.70
N GLU A 59 16.71 -13.66 4.85
CA GLU A 59 17.17 -12.30 4.51
C GLU A 59 16.04 -11.48 3.87
N ASP A 60 15.25 -12.09 2.98
CA ASP A 60 14.07 -11.45 2.37
C ASP A 60 13.06 -10.97 3.42
N THR A 61 12.92 -11.68 4.55
CA THR A 61 12.04 -11.29 5.65
C THR A 61 12.56 -10.06 6.38
N VAL A 62 13.88 -9.90 6.52
CA VAL A 62 14.48 -8.70 7.14
C VAL A 62 14.25 -7.48 6.25
N ASP A 63 14.53 -7.59 4.94
CA ASP A 63 14.35 -6.48 4.00
C ASP A 63 12.87 -6.10 3.85
N TRP A 64 11.98 -7.10 3.83
CA TRP A 64 10.54 -6.87 3.89
C TRP A 64 10.12 -6.14 5.17
N ALA A 65 10.58 -6.58 6.34
CA ALA A 65 10.23 -5.96 7.61
C ALA A 65 10.71 -4.50 7.69
N HIS A 66 11.92 -4.22 7.17
CA HIS A 66 12.42 -2.85 7.07
C HIS A 66 11.57 -1.98 6.14
N ALA A 67 11.25 -2.49 4.95
CA ALA A 67 10.41 -1.79 3.98
C ALA A 67 9.00 -1.49 4.54
N LEU A 68 8.41 -2.46 5.24
CA LEU A 68 7.12 -2.33 5.90
C LEU A 68 7.16 -1.31 7.05
N ALA A 69 8.19 -1.34 7.89
CA ALA A 69 8.34 -0.35 8.96
C ALA A 69 8.47 1.07 8.41
N CYS A 70 9.25 1.27 7.35
CA CYS A 70 9.37 2.56 6.65
C CYS A 70 8.03 3.02 6.09
N HIS A 71 7.25 2.11 5.50
CA HIS A 71 5.94 2.40 4.93
C HIS A 71 4.93 2.80 6.01
N ALA A 72 4.81 2.02 7.09
CA ALA A 72 3.92 2.34 8.21
C ALA A 72 4.31 3.66 8.89
N ALA A 73 5.61 3.95 9.03
CA ALA A 73 6.09 5.23 9.54
C ALA A 73 5.75 6.38 8.60
N ALA A 74 5.82 6.19 7.28
CA ALA A 74 5.42 7.21 6.29
C ALA A 74 3.92 7.52 6.37
N HIS A 75 3.06 6.50 6.50
CA HIS A 75 1.62 6.69 6.72
C HIS A 75 1.34 7.45 8.02
N ARG A 76 2.03 7.14 9.10
CA ARG A 76 1.89 7.90 10.35
C ARG A 76 2.31 9.37 10.18
N ARG A 77 3.41 9.62 9.48
CA ARG A 77 4.04 10.95 9.35
C ARG A 77 3.30 11.86 8.37
N PHE A 78 2.81 11.31 7.26
CA PHE A 78 2.26 12.05 6.12
C PHE A 78 0.82 11.65 5.73
N GLY A 79 0.32 10.55 6.25
CA GLY A 79 -1.04 10.05 6.00
C GLY A 79 -2.13 10.92 6.64
N GLY A 80 -3.37 10.60 6.30
CA GLY A 80 -4.54 11.36 6.70
C GLY A 80 -5.36 10.76 7.82
N PRO A 81 -6.39 11.48 8.29
CA PRO A 81 -7.43 10.84 9.07
C PRO A 81 -8.14 9.77 8.22
N ALA A 82 -8.60 8.72 8.89
CA ALA A 82 -9.46 7.74 8.26
C ALA A 82 -10.74 8.39 7.73
N GLN A 83 -11.24 7.91 6.59
CA GLN A 83 -12.37 8.49 5.86
C GLN A 83 -13.50 7.47 5.68
N ALA A 84 -14.72 7.95 5.41
CA ALA A 84 -15.86 7.08 5.15
C ALA A 84 -15.70 6.32 3.81
N ARG A 85 -16.02 5.03 3.81
CA ARG A 85 -16.11 4.21 2.59
C ARG A 85 -17.31 4.60 1.72
N THR A 86 -18.35 5.18 2.33
CA THR A 86 -19.61 5.54 1.67
C THR A 86 -19.37 6.35 0.39
N GLY A 87 -20.03 5.95 -0.70
CA GLY A 87 -19.93 6.61 -2.00
C GLY A 87 -18.75 6.15 -2.87
N LEU A 88 -17.86 5.27 -2.39
CA LEU A 88 -16.82 4.66 -3.21
C LEU A 88 -17.14 3.21 -3.55
N LYS A 89 -17.07 2.88 -4.84
CA LYS A 89 -17.09 1.50 -5.33
C LYS A 89 -15.80 0.77 -4.92
N PRO A 90 -15.79 -0.57 -4.78
CA PRO A 90 -14.60 -1.33 -4.38
C PRO A 90 -13.34 -1.01 -5.20
N ILE A 91 -13.48 -0.84 -6.51
CA ILE A 91 -12.36 -0.47 -7.39
C ILE A 91 -11.77 0.91 -7.07
N GLN A 92 -12.62 1.86 -6.66
CA GLN A 92 -12.19 3.20 -6.27
C GLN A 92 -11.51 3.17 -4.90
N GLN A 93 -11.91 2.27 -3.99
CA GLN A 93 -11.24 2.07 -2.70
C GLN A 93 -9.83 1.52 -2.91
N VAL A 94 -9.65 0.53 -3.81
CA VAL A 94 -8.33 0.02 -4.21
C VAL A 94 -7.46 1.12 -4.83
N LEU A 95 -8.00 1.88 -5.80
CA LEU A 95 -7.28 2.98 -6.43
C LEU A 95 -6.87 4.05 -5.42
N LEU A 96 -7.73 4.34 -4.44
CA LEU A 96 -7.42 5.27 -3.36
C LEU A 96 -6.24 4.77 -2.53
N GLY A 97 -6.24 3.51 -2.11
CA GLY A 97 -5.13 2.91 -1.35
C GLY A 97 -3.80 3.01 -2.10
N VAL A 98 -3.77 2.60 -3.38
CA VAL A 98 -2.55 2.69 -4.22
C VAL A 98 -2.03 4.12 -4.35
N LEU A 99 -2.93 5.10 -4.54
CA LEU A 99 -2.54 6.51 -4.64
C LEU A 99 -2.07 7.07 -3.30
N GLU A 100 -2.71 6.73 -2.19
CA GLU A 100 -2.32 7.19 -0.85
C GLU A 100 -0.97 6.61 -0.44
N ASP A 101 -0.75 5.30 -0.66
CA ASP A 101 0.55 4.65 -0.47
C ASP A 101 1.65 5.38 -1.24
N ALA A 102 1.43 5.61 -2.54
CA ALA A 102 2.40 6.32 -3.38
C ALA A 102 2.62 7.76 -2.91
N ARG A 103 1.57 8.44 -2.39
CA ARG A 103 1.65 9.82 -1.90
C ARG A 103 2.52 9.93 -0.65
N VAL A 104 2.28 9.08 0.35
CA VAL A 104 3.07 9.10 1.60
C VAL A 104 4.52 8.67 1.34
N GLU A 105 4.73 7.69 0.46
CA GLU A 105 6.07 7.26 0.06
C GLU A 105 6.79 8.37 -0.71
N TRP A 106 6.12 9.07 -1.63
CA TRP A 106 6.71 10.20 -2.34
C TRP A 106 7.16 11.31 -1.38
N LEU A 107 6.31 11.66 -0.40
CA LEU A 107 6.64 12.66 0.63
C LEU A 107 7.81 12.21 1.50
N ALA A 108 7.82 10.94 1.90
CA ALA A 108 8.95 10.35 2.63
C ALA A 108 10.25 10.41 1.83
N LEU A 109 10.21 10.22 0.50
CA LEU A 109 11.38 10.37 -0.37
C LEU A 109 11.90 11.81 -0.47
N GLN A 110 11.08 12.82 -0.19
CA GLN A 110 11.53 14.22 -0.15
C GLN A 110 12.35 14.51 1.11
N GLU A 111 12.00 13.89 2.24
CA GLU A 111 12.76 14.04 3.49
C GLU A 111 13.94 13.05 3.58
N LEU A 112 13.76 11.82 3.09
CA LEU A 112 14.70 10.71 3.19
C LEU A 112 14.85 9.99 1.83
N PRO A 113 15.63 10.54 0.87
CA PRO A 113 15.75 9.99 -0.49
C PRO A 113 16.28 8.55 -0.56
N GLY A 114 17.01 8.11 0.48
CA GLY A 114 17.55 6.75 0.60
C GLY A 114 16.47 5.66 0.73
N LEU A 115 15.24 6.00 1.14
CA LEU A 115 14.14 5.04 1.23
C LEU A 115 13.76 4.44 -0.13
N ARG A 116 14.16 5.07 -1.25
CA ARG A 116 13.96 4.50 -2.58
C ARG A 116 14.69 3.16 -2.72
N ALA A 117 15.90 3.04 -2.19
CA ALA A 117 16.64 1.78 -2.23
C ALA A 117 15.99 0.67 -1.40
N VAL A 118 15.17 1.05 -0.40
CA VAL A 118 14.43 0.11 0.45
C VAL A 118 13.17 -0.40 -0.27
N TRP A 119 12.42 0.48 -0.95
CA TRP A 119 11.15 0.09 -1.57
C TRP A 119 11.29 -0.41 -3.01
N TRP A 120 12.23 0.13 -3.80
CA TRP A 120 12.38 -0.20 -5.23
C TRP A 120 12.51 -1.70 -5.55
N PRO A 121 13.25 -2.52 -4.76
CA PRO A 121 13.35 -3.96 -5.03
C PRO A 121 12.00 -4.69 -5.10
N PHE A 122 10.97 -4.18 -4.42
CA PHE A 122 9.62 -4.74 -4.41
C PHE A 122 8.76 -4.34 -5.63
N HIS A 123 9.25 -3.43 -6.47
CA HIS A 123 8.58 -2.94 -7.69
C HIS A 123 9.34 -3.29 -8.97
N SER A 124 10.64 -3.61 -8.87
CA SER A 124 11.52 -3.78 -10.02
C SER A 124 11.39 -5.12 -10.77
N GLY A 125 10.48 -5.99 -10.35
CA GLY A 125 10.25 -7.29 -10.96
C GLY A 125 9.76 -7.21 -12.41
N ASP A 126 10.32 -8.04 -13.27
CA ASP A 126 10.02 -8.09 -14.71
C ASP A 126 8.55 -8.46 -15.02
N ALA A 127 7.95 -9.29 -14.18
CA ALA A 127 6.52 -9.62 -14.25
C ALA A 127 5.62 -8.44 -13.86
N ALA A 128 6.06 -7.60 -12.92
CA ALA A 128 5.30 -6.48 -12.38
C ALA A 128 5.04 -5.34 -13.38
N ARG A 129 5.80 -5.30 -14.49
CA ARG A 129 5.83 -4.16 -15.42
C ARG A 129 5.50 -4.51 -16.87
N ARG A 130 4.90 -5.68 -17.13
CA ARG A 130 4.59 -6.11 -18.50
C ARG A 130 3.11 -6.32 -18.80
N GLY A 131 2.31 -6.77 -17.86
CA GLY A 131 0.89 -7.04 -18.10
C GLY A 131 0.04 -5.77 -18.29
N ASN A 132 -1.19 -5.98 -18.75
CA ASN A 132 -2.21 -4.94 -19.01
C ASN A 132 -3.53 -5.24 -18.27
N GLY A 133 -3.56 -6.27 -17.41
CA GLY A 133 -4.69 -6.52 -16.52
C GLY A 133 -4.79 -5.42 -15.46
N PHE A 134 -5.91 -5.34 -14.75
CA PHE A 134 -6.11 -4.31 -13.72
C PHE A 134 -4.99 -4.34 -12.68
N ASP A 135 -4.65 -5.52 -12.15
CA ASP A 135 -3.60 -5.69 -11.13
C ASP A 135 -2.21 -5.30 -11.68
N ASP A 136 -1.92 -5.65 -12.94
CA ASP A 136 -0.67 -5.26 -13.61
C ASP A 136 -0.57 -3.75 -13.77
N LEU A 137 -1.68 -3.07 -14.10
CA LEU A 137 -1.71 -1.62 -14.23
C LEU A 137 -1.49 -0.93 -12.89
N LEU A 138 -1.97 -1.49 -11.77
CA LEU A 138 -1.71 -0.96 -10.44
C LEU A 138 -0.26 -1.20 -9.99
N ALA A 139 0.35 -2.33 -10.38
CA ALA A 139 1.77 -2.59 -10.16
C ALA A 139 2.65 -1.60 -10.93
N ARG A 140 2.38 -1.41 -12.23
CA ARG A 140 3.02 -0.40 -13.08
C ARG A 140 2.86 1.01 -12.51
N LEU A 141 1.64 1.37 -12.10
CA LEU A 141 1.35 2.66 -11.50
C LEU A 141 2.18 2.87 -10.23
N SER A 142 2.18 1.90 -9.31
CA SER A 142 2.94 1.99 -8.06
C SER A 142 4.43 2.19 -8.32
N ALA A 143 5.02 1.38 -9.21
CA ALA A 143 6.42 1.52 -9.59
C ALA A 143 6.72 2.89 -10.22
N SER A 144 5.85 3.34 -11.12
CA SER A 144 6.04 4.59 -11.85
C SER A 144 5.83 5.86 -11.02
N LEU A 145 5.08 5.78 -9.92
CA LEU A 145 4.94 6.87 -8.96
C LEU A 145 6.09 6.90 -7.94
N LEU A 146 6.65 5.73 -7.60
CA LEU A 146 7.81 5.63 -6.71
C LEU A 146 9.09 6.16 -7.38
N ASP A 147 9.29 5.83 -8.66
CA ASP A 147 10.41 6.35 -9.46
C ASP A 147 9.91 6.91 -10.81
N PRO A 148 9.62 8.21 -10.89
CA PRO A 148 9.15 8.86 -12.11
C PRO A 148 10.23 8.96 -13.19
N THR A 149 11.50 8.66 -12.89
CA THR A 149 12.56 8.64 -13.92
C THR A 149 12.45 7.42 -14.83
N GLN A 150 11.70 6.40 -14.41
CA GLN A 150 11.50 5.19 -15.19
C GLN A 150 10.54 5.42 -16.36
N PRO A 151 10.85 4.90 -17.56
CA PRO A 151 9.93 4.92 -18.68
C PRO A 151 8.66 4.13 -18.37
N GLU A 152 7.51 4.72 -18.64
CA GLU A 152 6.21 4.03 -18.53
C GLU A 152 5.42 4.21 -19.84
N PRO A 153 5.33 3.16 -20.67
CA PRO A 153 4.71 3.26 -21.99
C PRO A 153 3.17 3.17 -21.96
N HIS A 154 2.56 2.69 -20.86
CA HIS A 154 1.12 2.47 -20.84
C HIS A 154 0.34 3.81 -20.73
N PRO A 155 -0.53 4.16 -21.70
CA PRO A 155 -1.15 5.48 -21.77
C PRO A 155 -1.99 5.86 -20.54
N TRP A 156 -2.70 4.88 -19.96
CA TRP A 156 -3.48 5.12 -18.74
C TRP A 156 -2.58 5.47 -17.55
N VAL A 157 -1.46 4.75 -17.37
CA VAL A 157 -0.53 5.00 -16.24
C VAL A 157 0.14 6.36 -16.43
N ALA A 158 0.59 6.67 -17.64
CA ALA A 158 1.14 7.98 -17.98
C ALA A 158 0.15 9.13 -17.69
N ARG A 159 -1.13 8.94 -18.00
CA ARG A 159 -2.19 9.91 -17.66
C ARG A 159 -2.35 10.05 -16.14
N VAL A 160 -2.36 8.96 -15.37
CA VAL A 160 -2.47 9.04 -13.91
C VAL A 160 -1.30 9.82 -13.32
N ARG A 161 -0.07 9.58 -13.79
CA ARG A 161 1.12 10.33 -13.35
C ARG A 161 0.98 11.85 -13.54
N GLN A 162 0.38 12.28 -14.66
CA GLN A 162 0.13 13.70 -14.93
C GLN A 162 -0.88 14.34 -13.99
N HIS A 163 -1.73 13.55 -13.31
CA HIS A 163 -2.61 14.04 -12.26
C HIS A 163 -1.97 13.92 -10.87
N PHE A 164 -1.02 13.01 -10.71
CA PHE A 164 -0.30 12.80 -9.46
C PHE A 164 0.77 13.88 -9.21
N PHE A 165 1.49 14.26 -10.26
CA PHE A 165 2.51 15.31 -10.25
C PHE A 165 2.05 16.57 -10.97
N GLU A 166 2.67 17.70 -10.65
CA GLU A 166 2.56 18.92 -11.44
C GLU A 166 3.28 18.78 -12.79
N SER A 167 3.21 19.82 -13.63
CA SER A 167 3.78 19.80 -14.98
C SER A 167 5.31 19.59 -15.01
N ASP A 168 6.00 19.80 -13.89
CA ASP A 168 7.43 19.53 -13.76
C ASP A 168 7.76 18.03 -13.57
N GLY A 169 6.73 17.19 -13.36
CA GLY A 169 6.86 15.74 -13.23
C GLY A 169 7.44 15.25 -11.90
N HIS A 170 7.65 16.12 -10.91
CA HIS A 170 8.24 15.76 -9.61
C HIS A 170 7.70 16.57 -8.43
N THR A 171 6.96 17.65 -8.63
CA THR A 171 6.20 18.29 -7.56
C THR A 171 4.87 17.57 -7.38
N LEU A 172 4.50 17.22 -6.14
CA LEU A 172 3.26 16.50 -5.85
C LEU A 172 2.04 17.41 -6.06
N ALA A 173 1.15 17.02 -6.98
CA ALA A 173 -0.13 17.69 -7.21
C ALA A 173 -1.21 17.22 -6.22
N LEU A 174 -1.18 15.95 -5.79
CA LEU A 174 -2.08 15.40 -4.78
C LEU A 174 -1.67 15.81 -3.37
N ARG A 175 -1.93 17.06 -3.02
CA ARG A 175 -1.51 17.66 -1.73
C ARG A 175 -2.46 17.39 -0.57
N SER A 176 -3.66 16.86 -0.81
CA SER A 176 -4.65 16.55 0.23
C SER A 176 -5.35 15.22 -0.02
N HIS A 177 -5.93 14.66 1.05
CA HIS A 177 -6.67 13.39 1.01
C HIS A 177 -7.92 13.47 0.15
N GLU A 178 -8.57 14.64 0.10
CA GLU A 178 -9.71 14.89 -0.78
C GLU A 178 -9.30 14.84 -2.26
N ALA A 179 -8.11 15.37 -2.59
CA ALA A 179 -7.58 15.28 -3.96
C ALA A 179 -7.30 13.83 -4.36
N VAL A 180 -6.74 13.03 -3.45
CA VAL A 180 -6.54 11.58 -3.66
C VAL A 180 -7.88 10.87 -3.89
N ARG A 181 -8.88 11.13 -3.04
CA ARG A 181 -10.22 10.54 -3.17
C ARG A 181 -10.91 10.93 -4.48
N ALA A 182 -10.81 12.20 -4.87
CA ALA A 182 -11.37 12.72 -6.10
C ALA A 182 -10.72 12.07 -7.33
N LEU A 183 -9.39 11.95 -7.34
CA LEU A 183 -8.68 11.27 -8.42
C LEU A 183 -9.06 9.78 -8.49
N ALA A 184 -9.06 9.07 -7.35
CA ALA A 184 -9.46 7.66 -7.29
C ALA A 184 -10.88 7.43 -7.85
N SER A 185 -11.80 8.35 -7.56
CA SER A 185 -13.17 8.32 -8.09
C SER A 185 -13.21 8.43 -9.61
N THR A 186 -12.46 9.38 -10.17
CA THR A 186 -12.31 9.58 -11.62
C THR A 186 -11.66 8.37 -12.29
N LEU A 187 -10.57 7.84 -11.73
CA LEU A 187 -9.87 6.68 -12.26
C LEU A 187 -10.74 5.42 -12.27
N GLY A 188 -11.63 5.25 -11.28
CA GLY A 188 -12.59 4.15 -11.30
C GLY A 188 -13.52 4.17 -12.52
N ASN A 189 -13.85 5.36 -13.04
CA ASN A 189 -14.62 5.49 -14.27
C ASN A 189 -13.79 5.10 -15.50
N ASP A 190 -12.52 5.52 -15.56
CA ASP A 190 -11.58 5.15 -16.63
C ASP A 190 -11.45 3.62 -16.73
N ILE A 191 -11.26 2.94 -15.59
CA ILE A 191 -11.15 1.48 -15.58
C ILE A 191 -12.45 0.81 -16.05
N GLY A 192 -13.60 1.34 -15.65
CA GLY A 192 -14.90 0.88 -16.14
C GLY A 192 -15.04 1.01 -17.66
N GLN A 193 -14.52 2.10 -18.26
CA GLN A 193 -14.50 2.29 -19.71
C GLN A 193 -13.54 1.33 -20.42
N MET A 194 -12.39 1.03 -19.79
CA MET A 194 -11.43 0.04 -20.30
C MET A 194 -11.94 -1.41 -20.21
N ARG A 195 -13.03 -1.65 -19.46
CA ARG A 195 -13.65 -2.97 -19.26
C ARG A 195 -12.69 -4.02 -18.70
N LEU A 196 -11.77 -3.60 -17.85
CA LEU A 196 -10.86 -4.54 -17.19
C LEU A 196 -11.61 -5.34 -16.12
N PRO A 197 -11.47 -6.67 -16.09
CA PRO A 197 -12.06 -7.48 -15.03
C PRO A 197 -11.39 -7.14 -13.70
N PHE A 198 -12.20 -7.04 -12.65
CA PHE A 198 -11.74 -6.79 -11.29
C PHE A 198 -12.54 -7.64 -10.32
N ASN A 199 -11.84 -8.35 -9.44
CA ASN A 199 -12.43 -9.09 -8.34
C ASN A 199 -11.86 -8.58 -7.02
N ALA A 200 -12.71 -7.85 -6.27
CA ALA A 200 -12.35 -7.27 -5.00
C ALA A 200 -11.91 -8.29 -3.94
N ARG A 201 -12.41 -9.54 -4.00
CA ARG A 201 -12.10 -10.58 -3.02
C ARG A 201 -10.73 -11.20 -3.18
N THR A 202 -10.22 -11.23 -4.42
CA THR A 202 -8.94 -11.85 -4.75
C THR A 202 -7.84 -10.82 -4.98
N TYR A 203 -8.19 -9.54 -5.00
CA TYR A 203 -7.24 -8.47 -5.21
C TYR A 203 -6.23 -8.40 -4.06
N GLN A 204 -4.96 -8.21 -4.40
CA GLN A 204 -3.89 -7.99 -3.44
C GLN A 204 -3.02 -6.82 -3.85
N VAL A 205 -2.57 -6.03 -2.88
CA VAL A 205 -1.60 -4.94 -3.11
C VAL A 205 -0.29 -5.55 -3.62
N HIS A 206 0.17 -5.09 -4.78
CA HIS A 206 1.31 -5.71 -5.47
C HIS A 206 2.59 -5.73 -4.61
N ALA A 207 2.97 -4.59 -4.04
CA ALA A 207 4.16 -4.49 -3.21
C ALA A 207 3.94 -5.19 -1.85
N ARG A 208 4.64 -6.31 -1.60
CA ARG A 208 4.49 -7.13 -0.39
C ARG A 208 4.72 -6.36 0.93
N TYR A 209 5.55 -5.32 0.92
CA TYR A 209 5.84 -4.54 2.12
C TYR A 209 4.73 -3.56 2.52
N ARG A 210 3.75 -3.29 1.65
CA ARG A 210 2.64 -2.39 1.98
C ARG A 210 1.60 -3.12 2.82
N ASP A 211 0.91 -2.39 3.71
CA ASP A 211 -0.17 -2.94 4.51
C ASP A 211 -1.47 -3.13 3.68
N ASP A 212 -2.54 -3.54 4.35
CA ASP A 212 -3.85 -3.79 3.74
C ASP A 212 -4.69 -2.54 3.49
N ASN A 213 -4.17 -1.35 3.85
CA ASN A 213 -4.84 -0.05 3.76
C ASN A 213 -6.12 0.07 4.61
N SER A 214 -6.33 -0.81 5.59
CA SER A 214 -7.52 -0.78 6.44
C SER A 214 -7.60 0.47 7.31
N HIS A 215 -6.45 1.00 7.73
CA HIS A 215 -6.35 2.24 8.51
C HIS A 215 -6.87 3.49 7.78
N LEU A 216 -7.02 3.44 6.46
CA LEU A 216 -7.57 4.56 5.68
C LEU A 216 -9.07 4.76 5.92
N TRP A 217 -9.76 3.80 6.51
CA TRP A 217 -11.21 3.77 6.56
C TRP A 217 -11.76 3.87 7.97
N LEU A 218 -12.82 4.66 8.13
CA LEU A 218 -13.62 4.61 9.35
C LEU A 218 -14.31 3.23 9.45
N PRO A 219 -14.46 2.68 10.67
CA PRO A 219 -15.30 1.51 10.89
C PRO A 219 -16.71 1.75 10.36
N ASP A 220 -17.26 0.75 9.68
CA ASP A 220 -18.61 0.83 9.10
C ASP A 220 -19.35 -0.50 9.35
N ASP A 221 -20.08 -0.56 10.46
CA ASP A 221 -20.83 -1.74 10.90
C ASP A 221 -21.94 -2.16 9.92
N THR A 222 -22.21 -1.36 8.87
CA THR A 222 -23.21 -1.67 7.85
C THR A 222 -22.65 -2.45 6.67
N LEU A 223 -21.33 -2.54 6.54
CA LEU A 223 -20.67 -3.36 5.51
C LEU A 223 -20.62 -4.82 5.98
N PRO A 224 -20.89 -5.80 5.09
CA PRO A 224 -20.66 -7.20 5.42
C PRO A 224 -19.18 -7.42 5.75
N ALA A 225 -18.87 -8.41 6.60
CA ALA A 225 -17.50 -8.68 7.10
C ALA A 225 -16.43 -8.77 5.99
N SER A 226 -16.81 -9.20 4.79
CA SER A 226 -15.97 -9.29 3.59
C SER A 226 -15.71 -7.94 2.86
N ASP A 227 -16.56 -6.92 3.06
CA ASP A 227 -16.40 -5.59 2.44
C ASP A 227 -15.70 -4.59 3.38
N LEU A 228 -15.61 -4.92 4.67
CA LEU A 228 -14.91 -4.15 5.70
C LEU A 228 -13.39 -4.10 5.51
N THR A 229 -12.86 -5.05 4.74
CA THR A 229 -11.44 -5.29 4.57
C THR A 229 -11.32 -5.99 3.23
N LEU A 230 -10.67 -5.40 2.24
CA LEU A 230 -10.39 -6.06 0.95
C LEU A 230 -9.40 -7.25 1.11
N SER A 231 -9.30 -7.85 2.30
CA SER A 231 -8.44 -8.99 2.61
C SER A 231 -8.80 -9.66 3.95
N LEU A 232 -10.07 -9.97 4.20
CA LEU A 232 -10.42 -11.00 5.19
C LEU A 232 -11.22 -12.09 4.47
N ASP A 233 -10.59 -13.26 4.36
CA ASP A 233 -11.08 -14.52 3.80
C ASP A 233 -11.04 -14.63 2.26
N ALA A 234 -9.89 -15.04 1.75
CA ALA A 234 -9.80 -15.76 0.49
C ALA A 234 -9.23 -17.15 0.78
N ASP A 235 -10.13 -18.15 0.91
CA ASP A 235 -9.74 -19.55 0.79
C ASP A 235 -9.11 -19.77 -0.60
N PRO A 236 -7.99 -20.51 -0.70
CA PRO A 236 -7.40 -20.81 -1.99
C PRO A 236 -8.39 -21.61 -2.86
N PRO A 237 -8.38 -21.42 -4.18
CA PRO A 237 -9.15 -22.29 -5.07
C PRO A 237 -8.71 -23.74 -4.86
N GLN A 238 -9.66 -24.60 -4.52
CA GLN A 238 -9.45 -26.03 -4.52
C GLN A 238 -9.40 -26.50 -5.98
N ASP A 239 -8.21 -26.88 -6.44
CA ASP A 239 -8.03 -27.51 -7.74
C ASP A 239 -8.83 -28.83 -7.80
N ALA A 240 -9.61 -28.99 -8.87
CA ALA A 240 -10.34 -30.19 -9.25
C ALA A 240 -9.58 -30.97 -10.34
#